data_AF-A0A4Q5KPM8-F1
#
_entry.id   AF-A0A4Q5KPM8-F1
#
_cell.length_a   1.000
_cell.length_b   1.000
_cell.length_c   1.000
_cell.angle_alpha   90.00
_cell.angle_beta   90.00
_cell.angle_gamma   90.00
#
_symmetry.space_group_name_H-M   'P 1'
#
loop_
_entity.id
_entity.type
_entity.pdbx_description
1 polymer ?
#
loop_
_entity_poly.entity_id
_entity_poly.type
_entity_poly.pdbx_seq_one_letter_code
_entity_poly.pdbx_strand_id
1 'polypeptide(L)'
;MKHISSNTQQTIEYISSKDIEFKSFVHEHHIEKLIEAMIQEKYIPSSVIKDNAVKGGSLELFNELFINENSNNRFCVDLKLLADNKYPIVNSRLKGDHLIPVRDVVSGKGFIPTSEFYSENYAREFQGELMTNITNLTNKLRDYQIHFVVE
;
A
#
# COMPACT_ATOMS: atom_id res chain seq x y z
N MET A 1 -10.74 13.10 23.25
CA MET A 1 -9.80 12.36 22.38
C MET A 1 -10.30 10.94 22.17
N LYS A 2 -10.54 10.57 20.92
CA LYS A 2 -10.99 9.23 20.52
C LYS A 2 -9.83 8.49 19.84
N HIS A 3 -9.42 7.37 20.40
CA HIS A 3 -8.46 6.46 19.80
C HIS A 3 -9.16 5.56 18.78
N ILE A 4 -8.56 5.42 17.60
CA ILE A 4 -9.07 4.58 16.52
C ILE A 4 -7.94 3.64 16.12
N SER A 5 -8.27 2.34 16.04
CA SER A 5 -7.41 1.31 15.46
C SER A 5 -8.19 0.66 14.32
N SER A 6 -7.63 0.67 13.13
CA SER A 6 -8.27 0.14 11.93
C SER A 6 -7.21 -0.47 11.01
N ASN A 7 -7.61 -1.43 10.18
CA ASN A 7 -6.70 -1.94 9.15
C ASN A 7 -6.54 -0.91 8.01
N THR A 8 -5.66 -1.21 7.05
CA THR A 8 -5.38 -0.31 5.92
C THR A 8 -6.62 -0.01 5.09
N GLN A 9 -7.41 -1.04 4.76
CA GLN A 9 -8.65 -0.83 3.99
C GLN A 9 -9.63 0.10 4.71
N GLN A 10 -9.94 -0.19 5.98
CA GLN A 10 -10.83 0.64 6.81
C GLN A 10 -10.31 2.07 6.96
N THR A 11 -8.99 2.25 7.03
CA THR A 11 -8.36 3.56 7.13
C THR A 11 -8.49 4.36 5.84
N ILE A 12 -8.34 3.70 4.68
CA ILE A 12 -8.58 4.32 3.36
C ILE A 12 -10.05 4.77 3.26
N GLU A 13 -10.99 3.91 3.66
CA GLU A 13 -12.43 4.23 3.69
C GLU A 13 -12.73 5.40 4.65
N TYR A 14 -12.09 5.41 5.82
CA TYR A 14 -12.23 6.48 6.80
C TYR A 14 -11.77 7.83 6.25
N ILE A 15 -10.58 7.88 5.64
CA ILE A 15 -10.05 9.12 5.06
C ILE A 15 -10.93 9.58 3.89
N SER A 16 -11.31 8.67 3.00
CA SER A 16 -12.06 8.99 1.78
C SER A 16 -13.50 9.44 2.05
N SER A 17 -14.07 9.08 3.20
CA SER A 17 -15.44 9.44 3.60
C SER A 17 -15.53 10.75 4.40
N LYS A 18 -14.40 11.41 4.66
CA LYS A 18 -14.32 12.61 5.50
C LYS A 18 -13.58 13.73 4.80
N ASP A 19 -13.98 14.96 5.12
CA ASP A 19 -13.25 16.15 4.73
C ASP A 19 -12.09 16.36 5.73
N ILE A 20 -10.95 15.73 5.45
CA ILE A 20 -9.73 15.82 6.25
C ILE A 20 -8.65 16.56 5.44
N GLU A 21 -8.09 17.61 6.03
CA GLU A 21 -6.95 18.33 5.47
C GLU A 21 -5.63 17.59 5.76
N PHE A 22 -4.84 17.38 4.71
CA PHE A 22 -3.50 16.81 4.79
C PHE A 22 -2.48 17.88 4.41
N LYS A 23 -1.49 18.12 5.29
CA LYS A 23 -0.43 19.10 5.03
C LYS A 23 0.56 18.49 4.05
N SER A 24 0.36 18.80 2.78
CA SER A 24 1.07 18.20 1.65
C SER A 24 2.57 18.53 1.66
N PHE A 25 3.38 17.64 2.20
CA PHE A 25 4.76 17.40 1.76
C PHE A 25 5.25 16.05 2.27
N VAL A 26 5.10 15.01 1.44
CA VAL A 26 5.55 13.67 1.78
C VAL A 26 6.72 13.30 0.87
N HIS A 27 7.86 12.97 1.47
CA HIS A 27 9.01 12.46 0.74
C HIS A 27 8.81 10.99 0.35
N GLU A 28 9.24 10.64 -0.85
CA GLU A 28 9.15 9.25 -1.38
C GLU A 28 9.79 8.23 -0.43
N HIS A 29 10.94 8.56 0.17
CA HIS A 29 11.60 7.72 1.19
C HIS A 29 10.72 7.39 2.40
N HIS A 30 9.83 8.29 2.81
CA HIS A 30 8.91 8.02 3.92
C HIS A 30 7.81 7.04 3.51
N ILE A 31 7.38 7.07 2.24
CA ILE A 31 6.45 6.09 1.69
C ILE A 31 7.12 4.72 1.55
N GLU A 32 8.36 4.65 1.08
CA GLU A 32 9.11 3.38 1.01
C GLU A 32 9.24 2.73 2.39
N LYS A 33 9.59 3.52 3.41
CA LYS A 33 9.62 3.06 4.80
C LYS A 33 8.26 2.62 5.33
N LEU A 34 7.18 3.31 4.94
CA LEU A 34 5.84 2.89 5.29
C LEU A 34 5.55 1.50 4.69
N ILE A 35 5.77 1.31 3.40
CA ILE A 35 5.51 0.03 2.72
C ILE A 35 6.36 -1.08 3.35
N GLU A 36 7.64 -0.82 3.61
CA GLU A 36 8.52 -1.78 4.29
C GLU A 36 7.98 -2.14 5.69
N ALA A 37 7.57 -1.15 6.47
CA ALA A 37 6.98 -1.37 7.79
C ALA A 37 5.68 -2.20 7.70
N MET A 38 4.86 -1.99 6.68
CA MET A 38 3.65 -2.81 6.45
C MET A 38 4.00 -4.26 6.14
N ILE A 39 4.98 -4.50 5.26
CA ILE A 39 5.42 -5.85 4.86
C ILE A 39 6.11 -6.59 6.03
N GLN A 40 6.84 -5.86 6.86
CA GLN A 40 7.53 -6.40 8.04
C GLN A 40 6.67 -6.35 9.31
N GLU A 41 5.41 -5.90 9.21
CA GLU A 41 4.46 -5.78 10.32
C GLU A 41 5.01 -4.98 11.51
N LYS A 42 5.84 -3.96 11.22
CA LYS A 42 6.44 -3.06 12.20
C LYS A 42 5.49 -1.93 12.53
N TYR A 43 5.53 -1.44 13.77
CA TYR A 43 4.76 -0.28 14.20
C TYR A 43 5.23 1.01 13.50
N ILE A 44 4.27 1.88 13.16
CA ILE A 44 4.51 3.23 12.64
C ILE A 44 3.90 4.29 13.57
N PRO A 45 4.44 5.53 13.57
CA PRO A 45 3.92 6.60 14.40
C PRO A 45 2.43 6.86 14.17
N SER A 46 1.70 6.98 15.27
CA SER A 46 0.28 7.33 15.26
C SER A 46 0.07 8.75 14.77
N SER A 47 -1.07 8.99 14.13
CA SER A 47 -1.46 10.34 13.70
C SER A 47 -2.45 10.98 14.65
N VAL A 48 -2.51 12.31 14.63
CA VAL A 48 -3.53 13.09 15.32
C VAL A 48 -4.32 13.91 14.32
N ILE A 49 -5.64 13.77 14.33
CA ILE A 49 -6.59 14.60 13.58
C ILE A 49 -7.15 15.62 14.56
N LYS A 50 -6.97 16.90 14.26
CA LYS A 50 -7.47 18.02 15.05
C LYS A 50 -7.96 19.13 14.14
N ASP A 51 -9.16 19.64 14.41
CA ASP A 51 -9.83 20.65 13.58
C ASP A 51 -9.92 20.20 12.11
N ASN A 52 -10.29 18.93 11.90
CA ASN A 52 -10.33 18.25 10.59
C ASN A 52 -8.99 18.23 9.82
N ALA A 53 -7.85 18.49 10.46
CA ALA A 53 -6.54 18.45 9.82
C ALA A 53 -5.63 17.43 10.51
N VAL A 54 -4.86 16.69 9.71
CA VAL A 54 -3.79 15.84 10.24
C VAL A 54 -2.63 16.72 10.73
N LYS A 55 -2.17 16.46 11.96
CA LYS A 55 -1.06 17.19 12.60
C LYS A 55 0.25 16.39 12.59
N GLY A 56 0.41 15.52 11.60
CA GLY A 56 1.54 14.60 11.43
C GLY A 56 1.20 13.14 11.79
N GLY A 57 2.14 12.25 11.45
CA GLY A 57 2.04 10.81 11.66
C GLY A 57 1.83 10.02 10.35
N SER A 58 1.43 8.76 10.48
CA SER A 58 1.23 7.85 9.36
C SER A 58 0.12 8.22 8.36
N LEU A 59 -0.95 8.92 8.76
CA LEU A 59 -2.11 9.16 7.90
C LEU A 59 -1.78 10.03 6.67
N GLU A 60 -0.81 10.93 6.77
CA GLU A 60 -0.32 11.68 5.60
C GLU A 60 0.32 10.74 4.57
N LEU A 61 1.08 9.75 5.04
CA LEU A 61 1.71 8.74 4.21
C LEU A 61 0.67 7.80 3.57
N PHE A 62 -0.38 7.41 4.32
CA PHE A 62 -1.47 6.60 3.79
C PHE A 62 -2.29 7.36 2.74
N ASN A 63 -2.60 8.63 2.99
CA ASN A 63 -3.28 9.47 2.02
C ASN A 63 -2.46 9.58 0.73
N GLU A 64 -1.16 9.81 0.86
CA GLU A 64 -0.26 9.88 -0.30
C GLU A 64 -0.14 8.55 -1.04
N LEU A 65 -0.06 7.41 -0.36
CA LEU A 65 0.15 6.12 -1.01
C LEU A 65 -1.13 5.52 -1.64
N PHE A 66 -2.29 5.75 -1.03
CA PHE A 66 -3.53 5.03 -1.38
C PHE A 66 -4.65 5.91 -1.93
N ILE A 67 -4.60 7.23 -1.74
CA ILE A 67 -5.72 8.12 -2.06
C ILE A 67 -5.29 9.15 -3.11
N ASN A 68 -4.16 9.82 -2.92
CA ASN A 68 -3.64 10.83 -3.85
C ASN A 68 -3.26 10.22 -5.22
N GLU A 69 -4.08 10.46 -6.24
CA GLU A 69 -3.93 9.86 -7.57
C GLU A 69 -2.59 10.16 -8.24
N ASN A 70 -1.95 11.29 -7.92
CA ASN A 70 -0.68 11.70 -8.52
C ASN A 70 0.52 10.85 -8.04
N SER A 71 0.42 10.26 -6.85
CA SER A 71 1.46 9.46 -6.20
C SER A 71 1.17 7.96 -6.24
N ASN A 72 -0.10 7.57 -6.34
CA ASN A 72 -0.57 6.18 -6.31
C ASN A 72 0.10 5.26 -7.36
N ASN A 73 0.57 5.81 -8.49
CA ASN A 73 1.19 5.03 -9.56
C ASN A 73 2.71 4.89 -9.43
N ARG A 74 3.34 5.50 -8.42
CA ARG A 74 4.81 5.48 -8.26
C ARG A 74 5.30 4.18 -7.64
N PHE A 75 4.61 3.68 -6.62
CA PHE A 75 5.01 2.47 -5.91
C PHE A 75 4.25 1.28 -6.46
N CYS A 76 5.00 0.33 -7.01
CA CYS A 76 4.48 -0.86 -7.64
C CYS A 76 5.06 -2.13 -7.01
N VAL A 77 4.28 -3.20 -7.03
CA VAL A 77 4.71 -4.57 -6.84
C VAL A 77 5.16 -5.12 -8.20
N ASP A 78 6.41 -5.54 -8.28
CA ASP A 78 6.97 -6.26 -9.42
C ASP A 78 6.74 -7.77 -9.26
N LEU A 79 5.91 -8.33 -10.14
CA LEU A 79 5.54 -9.74 -10.13
C LEU A 79 6.70 -10.68 -10.47
N LYS A 80 7.71 -10.23 -11.21
CA LYS A 80 8.92 -11.02 -11.49
C LYS A 80 9.78 -11.14 -10.25
N LEU A 81 10.03 -10.01 -9.56
CA LEU A 81 10.75 -10.03 -8.30
C LEU A 81 10.03 -10.86 -7.26
N LEU A 82 8.70 -10.76 -7.21
CA LEU A 82 7.87 -11.53 -6.30
C LEU A 82 7.91 -13.04 -6.59
N ALA A 83 7.91 -13.45 -7.87
CA ALA A 83 8.07 -14.85 -8.26
C ALA A 83 9.46 -15.40 -7.90
N ASP A 84 10.49 -14.55 -7.93
CA ASP A 84 11.86 -14.88 -7.53
C ASP A 84 12.09 -14.83 -6.00
N ASN A 85 11.05 -14.66 -5.18
CA ASN A 85 11.16 -14.45 -3.73
C ASN A 85 12.05 -13.25 -3.31
N LYS A 86 12.15 -12.23 -4.17
CA LYS A 86 12.87 -10.99 -3.89
C LYS A 86 11.92 -9.93 -3.31
N TYR A 87 12.50 -8.90 -2.70
CA TYR A 87 11.73 -7.73 -2.28
C TYR A 87 11.06 -7.09 -3.51
N PRO A 88 9.72 -7.02 -3.56
CA PRO A 88 9.01 -6.77 -4.82
C PRO A 88 8.62 -5.31 -5.03
N ILE A 89 8.94 -4.41 -4.10
CA ILE A 89 8.50 -3.01 -4.18
C ILE A 89 9.50 -2.21 -5.00
N VAL A 90 9.01 -1.58 -6.06
CA VAL A 90 9.77 -0.70 -6.94
C VAL A 90 9.11 0.67 -7.02
N ASN A 91 9.92 1.72 -7.08
CA ASN A 91 9.46 3.07 -7.37
C ASN A 91 9.66 3.32 -8.87
N SER A 92 8.60 3.16 -9.67
CA SER A 92 8.63 3.29 -11.12
C SER A 92 7.49 4.18 -11.61
N ARG A 93 7.83 5.17 -12.43
CA ARG A 93 6.83 5.94 -13.20
C ARG A 93 6.39 5.23 -14.48
N LEU A 94 7.14 4.21 -14.91
CA LEU A 94 6.87 3.46 -16.13
C LEU A 94 5.94 2.30 -15.81
N LYS A 95 4.86 2.18 -16.59
CA LYS A 95 3.95 1.04 -16.56
C LYS A 95 4.60 -0.12 -17.32
N GLY A 96 4.49 -1.32 -16.76
CA GLY A 96 4.83 -2.56 -17.43
C GLY A 96 3.88 -3.65 -16.97
N ASP A 97 3.67 -4.65 -17.81
CA ASP A 97 2.61 -5.67 -17.60
C ASP A 97 2.87 -6.57 -16.36
N HIS A 98 4.06 -6.47 -15.77
CA HIS A 98 4.47 -7.16 -14.54
C HIS A 98 4.45 -6.25 -13.31
N LEU A 99 4.03 -4.99 -13.45
CA LEU A 99 4.01 -4.01 -12.37
C LEU A 99 2.56 -3.72 -11.98
N ILE A 100 2.25 -3.85 -10.69
CA ILE A 100 0.93 -3.54 -10.13
C ILE A 100 1.08 -2.44 -9.10
N PRO A 101 0.35 -1.32 -9.21
CA PRO A 101 0.36 -0.29 -8.16
C PRO A 101 0.02 -0.88 -6.78
N VAL A 102 0.75 -0.48 -5.74
CA VAL A 102 0.54 -0.97 -4.36
C VAL A 102 -0.91 -0.75 -3.90
N ARG A 103 -1.53 0.36 -4.31
CA ARG A 103 -2.95 0.64 -4.06
C ARG A 103 -3.88 -0.38 -4.71
N ASP A 104 -3.55 -0.81 -5.93
CA ASP A 104 -4.39 -1.74 -6.67
C ASP A 104 -4.28 -3.15 -6.08
N VAL A 105 -3.14 -3.50 -5.48
CA VAL A 105 -2.99 -4.71 -4.65
C VAL A 105 -3.93 -4.64 -3.44
N VAL A 106 -3.91 -3.54 -2.68
CA VAL A 106 -4.76 -3.38 -1.47
C VAL A 106 -6.26 -3.35 -1.79
N SER A 107 -6.65 -2.71 -2.89
CA SER A 107 -8.06 -2.60 -3.33
C SER A 107 -8.57 -3.83 -4.09
N GLY A 108 -7.73 -4.83 -4.33
CA GLY A 108 -8.07 -6.05 -5.08
C GLY A 108 -8.11 -5.87 -6.61
N LYS A 109 -7.92 -4.65 -7.11
CA LYS A 109 -7.85 -4.37 -8.56
C LYS A 109 -6.64 -5.01 -9.25
N GLY A 110 -5.60 -5.34 -8.48
CA GLY A 110 -4.41 -6.06 -8.94
C GLY A 110 -4.64 -7.53 -9.30
N PHE A 111 -5.81 -8.11 -8.99
CA PHE A 111 -6.07 -9.53 -9.26
C PHE A 111 -6.03 -9.88 -10.75
N ILE A 112 -6.67 -9.06 -11.60
CA ILE A 112 -6.69 -9.26 -13.05
C ILE A 112 -5.28 -9.25 -13.64
N PRO A 113 -4.46 -8.19 -13.47
CA PRO A 113 -3.11 -8.17 -14.04
C PRO A 113 -2.21 -9.26 -13.44
N THR A 114 -2.40 -9.64 -12.17
CA THR A 114 -1.68 -10.79 -11.58
C THR A 114 -2.01 -12.08 -12.32
N SER A 115 -3.30 -12.35 -12.58
CA SER A 115 -3.76 -13.56 -13.26
C SER A 115 -3.35 -13.60 -14.72
N GLU A 116 -3.36 -12.46 -15.41
CA GLU A 116 -2.87 -12.33 -16.79
C GLU A 116 -1.37 -12.66 -16.86
N PHE A 117 -0.58 -12.00 -16.02
CA PHE A 117 0.86 -12.26 -15.92
C PHE A 117 1.17 -13.72 -15.58
N TYR A 118 0.43 -14.30 -14.64
CA TYR A 118 0.53 -15.73 -14.29
C TYR A 118 0.28 -16.59 -15.53
N SER A 119 -0.83 -16.38 -16.24
CA SER A 119 -1.23 -17.19 -17.39
C SER A 119 -0.22 -17.12 -18.55
N GLU A 120 0.29 -15.94 -18.87
CA GLU A 120 1.28 -15.75 -19.95
C GLU A 120 2.63 -16.41 -19.65
N ASN A 121 2.96 -16.57 -18.37
CA ASN A 121 4.25 -17.10 -17.93
C ASN A 121 4.11 -18.52 -17.31
N TYR A 122 2.95 -19.16 -17.46
CA TYR A 122 2.57 -20.43 -16.83
C TYR A 122 3.57 -21.58 -17.07
N ALA A 123 4.23 -21.59 -18.23
CA ALA A 123 5.21 -22.61 -18.59
C ALA A 123 6.60 -22.45 -17.92
N ARG A 124 6.84 -21.38 -17.15
CA ARG A 124 8.10 -21.16 -16.42
C ARG A 124 8.03 -21.81 -15.04
N GLU A 125 9.07 -22.56 -14.66
CA GLU A 125 9.18 -23.32 -13.38
C GLU A 125 9.01 -22.51 -12.08
N PHE A 126 8.85 -21.19 -12.14
CA PHE A 126 8.89 -20.27 -11.00
C PHE A 126 7.50 -19.82 -10.47
N GLN A 127 6.41 -20.48 -10.89
CA GLN A 127 5.05 -19.96 -10.65
C GLN A 127 4.28 -20.53 -9.46
N GLY A 128 4.72 -21.65 -8.87
CA GLY A 128 4.03 -22.25 -7.73
C GLY A 128 3.91 -21.30 -6.54
N GLU A 129 4.89 -20.41 -6.37
CA GLU A 129 4.96 -19.50 -5.23
C GLU A 129 4.39 -18.11 -5.54
N LEU A 130 4.20 -17.71 -6.79
CA LEU A 130 3.72 -16.35 -7.13
C LEU A 130 2.36 -16.05 -6.48
N MET A 131 1.40 -16.96 -6.63
CA MET A 131 0.05 -16.78 -6.07
C MET A 131 0.06 -16.77 -4.54
N THR A 132 0.92 -17.58 -3.92
CA THR A 132 1.13 -17.58 -2.47
C THR A 132 1.76 -16.27 -2.01
N ASN A 133 2.80 -15.81 -2.69
CA ASN A 133 3.56 -14.61 -2.35
C ASN A 133 2.72 -13.35 -2.52
N ILE A 134 1.95 -13.23 -3.60
CA ILE A 134 1.05 -12.07 -3.80
C ILE A 134 -0.09 -12.07 -2.80
N THR A 135 -0.64 -13.24 -2.43
CA THR A 135 -1.67 -13.34 -1.39
C THR A 135 -1.11 -12.90 -0.04
N ASN A 136 0.06 -13.41 0.35
CA ASN A 136 0.72 -13.02 1.59
C ASN A 136 1.04 -11.52 1.64
N LEU A 137 1.59 -10.98 0.55
CA LEU A 137 1.86 -9.55 0.43
C LEU A 137 0.58 -8.72 0.52
N THR A 138 -0.48 -9.14 -0.17
CA THR A 138 -1.79 -8.46 -0.14
C THR A 138 -2.36 -8.42 1.27
N ASN A 139 -2.34 -9.55 2.00
CA ASN A 139 -2.82 -9.61 3.37
C ASN A 139 -2.02 -8.67 4.28
N LYS A 140 -0.68 -8.71 4.18
CA LYS A 140 0.19 -7.79 4.93
C LYS A 140 -0.13 -6.32 4.67
N LEU A 141 -0.31 -5.94 3.41
CA LEU A 141 -0.61 -4.56 3.06
C LEU A 141 -2.03 -4.14 3.43
N ARG A 142 -3.02 -5.02 3.22
CA ARG A 142 -4.45 -4.71 3.40
C ARG A 142 -4.86 -4.73 4.88
N ASP A 143 -4.30 -5.66 5.65
CA ASP A 143 -4.69 -5.89 7.04
C ASP A 143 -3.77 -5.21 8.06
N TYR A 144 -2.74 -4.51 7.58
CA TYR A 144 -1.83 -3.74 8.43
C TYR A 144 -2.60 -2.77 9.35
N GLN A 145 -2.33 -2.85 10.64
CA GLN A 145 -3.03 -2.10 11.69
C GLN A 145 -2.48 -0.69 11.84
N ILE A 146 -3.38 0.29 11.81
CA ILE A 146 -3.06 1.71 11.88
C ILE A 146 -3.80 2.30 13.06
N HIS A 147 -3.06 2.97 13.93
CA HIS A 147 -3.62 3.71 15.05
C HIS A 147 -3.55 5.22 14.80
N PHE A 148 -4.63 5.93 15.11
CA PHE A 148 -4.69 7.38 15.09
C PHE A 148 -5.71 7.91 16.11
N VAL A 149 -5.54 9.18 16.47
CA VAL A 149 -6.36 9.89 17.46
C VAL A 149 -7.16 10.99 16.78
N VAL A 150 -8.41 11.14 17.17
CA VAL A 150 -9.26 12.29 16.80
C VAL A 150 -9.48 13.13 18.06
N GLU A 151 -9.02 14.38 18.03
CA GLU A 151 -9.25 15.38 19.09
C GLU A 151 -10.61 16.06 18.94
#